data_AF-A0A965YHJ5-F1
#
_entry.id   AF-A0A965YHJ5-F1
#
_cell.length_a   1.000
_cell.length_b   1.000
_cell.length_c   1.000
_cell.angle_alpha   90.00
_cell.angle_beta   90.00
_cell.angle_gamma   90.00
#
_symmetry.space_group_name_H-M   'P 1'
#
loop_
_entity.id
_entity.type
_entity.pdbx_description
1 polymer ?
#
loop_
_entity_poly.entity_id
_entity_poly.type
_entity_poly.pdbx_seq_one_letter_code
_entity_poly.pdbx_strand_id
1 'polypeptide(L)'
;MQKVEDFFASIERQMQYLGLEHMALRFDELYRSPDFLKMDALSIIEELVGAQYEVDANKQLSRMLRYARLTGSPAEIGNCVDSMKREYIPHGVAASLSSLEFIKNGLNVCILGPSSAG
;
A
#
# COMPACT_ATOMS: atom_id res chain seq x y z
N MET A 1 26.08 -0.41 28.27
CA MET A 1 24.63 -0.55 28.07
C MET A 1 23.93 0.80 27.99
N GLN A 2 24.05 1.71 28.98
CA GLN A 2 23.37 3.02 28.96
C GLN A 2 23.51 3.81 27.64
N LYS A 3 24.74 3.97 27.10
CA LYS A 3 24.97 4.69 25.83
C LYS A 3 24.29 4.07 24.60
N VAL A 4 24.06 2.75 24.59
CA VAL A 4 23.45 2.04 23.46
C VAL A 4 21.94 2.22 23.48
N GLU A 5 21.33 2.11 24.67
CA GLU A 5 19.91 2.40 24.88
C GLU A 5 19.59 3.87 24.60
N ASP A 6 20.46 4.80 25.01
CA ASP A 6 20.30 6.23 24.72
C ASP A 6 20.40 6.52 23.21
N PHE A 7 21.26 5.80 22.50
CA PHE A 7 21.41 5.91 21.05
C PHE A 7 20.20 5.33 20.31
N PHE A 8 19.70 4.18 20.75
CA PHE A 8 18.47 3.56 20.26
C PHE A 8 17.28 4.51 20.37
N ALA A 9 17.05 5.06 21.57
CA ALA A 9 15.96 6.00 21.82
C ALA A 9 16.11 7.32 21.02
N SER A 10 17.33 7.69 20.64
CA SER A 10 17.58 8.84 19.76
C SER A 10 17.13 8.57 18.33
N ILE A 11 17.48 7.41 17.78
CA ILE A 11 17.10 7.00 16.42
C ILE A 11 15.59 6.87 16.29
N GLU A 12 14.95 6.21 17.26
CA GLU A 12 13.49 6.02 17.26
C GLU A 12 12.75 7.37 17.24
N ARG A 13 13.18 8.33 18.07
CA ARG A 13 12.61 9.69 18.07
C ARG A 13 12.84 10.43 16.76
N GLN A 14 14.01 10.28 16.14
CA GLN A 14 14.29 10.89 14.84
C GLN A 14 13.36 10.33 13.75
N MET A 15 13.16 9.01 13.72
CA MET A 15 12.23 8.36 12.79
C MET A 15 10.80 8.86 12.99
N GLN A 16 10.32 8.93 14.24
CA GLN A 16 9.00 9.49 14.56
C GLN A 16 8.86 10.95 14.12
N TYR A 17 9.88 11.79 14.37
CA TYR A 17 9.88 13.19 13.92
C TYR A 17 9.78 13.33 12.39
N LEU A 18 10.42 12.42 11.65
CA LEU A 18 10.37 12.36 10.18
C LEU A 18 9.07 11.72 9.64
N GLY A 19 8.16 11.27 10.51
CA GLY A 19 6.93 10.57 10.12
C GLY A 19 7.16 9.11 9.68
N LEU A 20 8.31 8.52 10.03
CA LEU A 20 8.68 7.14 9.72
C LEU A 20 8.26 6.20 10.87
N GLU A 21 6.98 6.27 11.25
CA GLU A 21 6.43 5.58 12.43
C GLU A 21 6.55 4.05 12.33
N HIS A 22 6.31 3.48 11.16
CA HIS A 22 6.39 2.03 10.95
C HIS A 22 7.84 1.54 10.92
N MET A 23 8.75 2.37 10.42
CA MET A 23 10.19 2.11 10.52
C MET A 23 10.65 2.08 11.98
N ALA A 24 10.20 3.04 12.80
CA ALA A 24 10.54 3.10 14.22
C ALA A 24 10.05 1.87 14.98
N LEU A 25 8.81 1.44 14.73
CA LEU A 25 8.25 0.21 15.30
C LEU A 25 9.06 -1.02 14.89
N ARG A 26 9.38 -1.16 13.60
CA ARG A 26 10.18 -2.28 13.10
C ARG A 26 11.59 -2.29 13.69
N PHE A 27 12.18 -1.12 13.91
CA PHE A 27 13.49 -0.97 14.55
C PHE A 27 13.49 -1.47 15.99
N ASP A 28 12.45 -1.16 16.77
CA ASP A 28 12.29 -1.65 18.14
C ASP A 28 12.10 -3.18 18.20
N GLU A 29 11.30 -3.73 17.30
CA GLU A 29 11.13 -5.19 17.16
C GLU A 29 12.44 -5.89 16.81
N LEU A 30 13.17 -5.37 15.82
CA LEU A 30 14.44 -5.94 15.40
C LEU A 30 15.47 -5.85 16.51
N TYR A 31 15.63 -4.71 17.17
CA TYR A 31 16.61 -4.54 18.25
C TYR A 31 16.36 -5.50 19.43
N ARG A 32 15.10 -5.79 19.75
CA ARG A 32 14.72 -6.75 20.81
C ARG A 32 14.82 -8.22 20.35
N SER A 33 14.97 -8.46 19.05
CA SER A 33 15.08 -9.81 18.50
C SER A 33 16.45 -10.43 18.79
N PRO A 34 16.53 -11.73 19.15
CA PRO A 34 17.80 -12.44 19.31
C PRO A 34 18.60 -12.53 18.00
N ASP A 35 17.96 -12.31 16.86
CA ASP A 35 18.60 -12.39 15.54
C ASP A 35 19.23 -11.07 15.09
N PHE A 36 19.00 -9.96 15.81
CA PHE A 36 19.56 -8.64 15.46
C PHE A 36 21.08 -8.68 15.25
N LEU A 37 21.80 -9.36 16.15
CA LEU A 37 23.26 -9.48 16.11
C LEU A 37 23.76 -10.41 14.99
N LYS A 38 22.88 -11.18 14.37
CA LYS A 38 23.20 -12.11 13.28
C LYS A 38 22.91 -11.52 11.90
N MET A 39 22.12 -10.45 11.84
CA MET A 39 21.77 -9.78 10.59
C MET A 39 22.92 -8.88 10.13
N ASP A 40 23.16 -8.86 8.83
CA ASP A 40 24.05 -7.86 8.25
C ASP A 40 23.36 -6.48 8.18
N ALA A 41 24.18 -5.43 8.07
CA ALA A 41 23.69 -4.06 8.10
C ALA A 41 22.72 -3.74 6.95
N LEU A 42 22.89 -4.36 5.77
CA LEU A 42 22.01 -4.10 4.63
C LEU A 42 20.65 -4.78 4.82
N SER A 43 20.61 -6.01 5.34
CA SER A 43 19.35 -6.67 5.70
C SER A 43 18.56 -5.91 6.77
N ILE A 44 19.24 -5.31 7.75
CA ILE A 44 18.57 -4.45 8.74
C ILE A 44 17.95 -3.23 8.03
N ILE A 45 18.70 -2.55 7.15
CA ILE A 45 18.17 -1.39 6.42
C ILE A 45 17.00 -1.80 5.51
N GLU A 46 17.10 -2.93 4.81
CA GLU A 46 16.05 -3.46 3.95
C GLU A 46 14.75 -3.69 4.72
N GLU A 47 14.82 -4.36 5.87
CA GLU A 47 13.65 -4.61 6.74
C GLU A 47 13.02 -3.31 7.25
N LEU A 48 13.84 -2.35 7.66
CA LEU A 48 13.38 -1.05 8.15
C LEU A 48 12.71 -0.22 7.07
N VAL A 49 13.35 -0.12 5.90
CA VAL A 49 12.83 0.64 4.75
C VAL A 49 11.60 -0.05 4.19
N GLY A 50 11.60 -1.38 4.10
CA GLY A 50 10.47 -2.19 3.63
C GLY A 50 9.21 -1.95 4.46
N ALA A 51 9.33 -2.00 5.79
CA ALA A 51 8.19 -1.79 6.69
C ALA A 51 7.48 -0.44 6.48
N GLN A 52 8.25 0.64 6.29
CA GLN A 52 7.67 1.96 6.01
C GLN A 52 7.17 2.08 4.58
N TYR A 53 7.95 1.58 3.62
CA TYR A 53 7.64 1.64 2.20
C TYR A 53 6.30 0.96 1.88
N GLU A 54 6.05 -0.23 2.42
CA GLU A 54 4.80 -0.95 2.17
C GLU A 54 3.57 -0.14 2.59
N VAL A 55 3.63 0.49 3.77
CA VAL A 55 2.52 1.32 4.26
C VAL A 55 2.33 2.56 3.39
N ASP A 56 3.41 3.28 3.08
CA ASP A 56 3.33 4.50 2.29
C ASP A 56 2.89 4.24 0.84
N ALA A 57 3.38 3.16 0.24
CA ALA A 57 2.98 2.71 -1.09
C ALA A 57 1.48 2.35 -1.12
N ASN A 58 1.00 1.60 -0.14
CA ASN A 58 -0.42 1.22 -0.04
C ASN A 58 -1.32 2.44 0.20
N LYS A 59 -0.89 3.38 1.05
CA LYS A 59 -1.60 4.64 1.31
C LYS A 59 -1.66 5.52 0.07
N GLN A 60 -0.55 5.61 -0.67
CA GLN A 60 -0.50 6.34 -1.94
C GLN A 60 -1.43 5.71 -2.98
N LEU A 61 -1.38 4.39 -3.15
CA LEU A 61 -2.25 3.66 -4.07
C LEU A 61 -3.73 3.90 -3.72
N SER A 62 -4.10 3.71 -2.45
CA SER A 62 -5.48 3.94 -1.97
C SER A 62 -5.95 5.37 -2.23
N ARG A 63 -5.08 6.37 -2.02
CA ARG A 63 -5.39 7.77 -2.33
C ARG A 63 -5.63 8.00 -3.83
N MET A 64 -4.81 7.39 -4.68
CA MET A 64 -4.97 7.48 -6.14
C MET A 64 -6.26 6.82 -6.61
N LEU A 65 -6.59 5.63 -6.11
CA LEU A 65 -7.83 4.93 -6.45
C LEU A 65 -9.07 5.76 -6.08
N ARG A 66 -9.04 6.37 -4.89
CA ARG A 66 -10.12 7.28 -4.44
C ARG A 66 -10.21 8.53 -5.32
N TYR A 67 -9.07 9.13 -5.68
CA TYR A 67 -9.04 10.30 -6.57
C TYR A 67 -9.60 9.99 -7.96
N ALA A 68 -9.25 8.82 -8.51
CA ALA A 68 -9.80 8.31 -9.76
C ALA A 68 -11.26 7.84 -9.66
N ARG A 69 -11.88 7.92 -8.47
CA ARG A 69 -13.24 7.44 -8.16
C ARG A 69 -13.45 5.94 -8.45
N LEU A 70 -12.36 5.16 -8.47
CA LEU A 70 -12.43 3.70 -8.60
C LEU A 70 -12.90 3.05 -7.29
N THR A 71 -12.59 3.67 -6.15
CA THR A 71 -13.02 3.24 -4.83
C THR A 71 -13.62 4.39 -4.01
N GLY A 72 -14.51 4.07 -3.07
CA GLY A 72 -15.09 5.04 -2.12
C GLY A 72 -16.16 5.95 -2.73
N SER A 73 -16.71 5.59 -3.89
CA SER A 73 -17.85 6.29 -4.50
C SER A 73 -19.12 5.44 -4.39
N PRO A 74 -20.33 6.06 -4.36
CA PRO A 74 -21.59 5.29 -4.34
C PRO A 74 -21.78 4.38 -5.57
N ALA A 75 -21.09 4.68 -6.68
CA ALA A 75 -21.15 3.95 -7.94
C ALA A 75 -19.91 3.05 -8.15
N GLU A 76 -19.28 2.61 -7.06
CA GLU A 76 -18.11 1.72 -7.11
C GLU A 76 -18.45 0.36 -7.74
N ILE A 77 -17.53 -0.14 -8.58
CA ILE A 77 -17.75 -1.37 -9.36
C ILE A 77 -17.88 -2.63 -8.47
N GLY A 78 -17.27 -2.62 -7.28
CA GLY A 78 -17.46 -3.69 -6.29
C GLY A 78 -18.90 -3.84 -5.79
N ASN A 79 -19.74 -2.81 -5.95
CA ASN A 79 -21.16 -2.86 -5.62
C ASN A 79 -22.04 -3.31 -6.80
N CYS A 80 -21.45 -3.52 -7.98
CA CYS A 80 -22.15 -4.01 -9.16
C CYS A 80 -22.27 -5.53 -9.08
N VAL A 81 -23.37 -6.02 -8.50
CA VAL A 81 -23.65 -7.46 -8.36
C VAL A 81 -24.75 -7.92 -9.30
N ASP A 82 -24.61 -9.12 -9.84
CA ASP A 82 -25.66 -9.77 -10.61
C ASP A 82 -26.91 -9.94 -9.76
N SER A 83 -28.07 -9.66 -10.34
CA SER A 83 -29.37 -9.76 -9.69
C SER A 83 -30.44 -10.12 -10.72
N MET A 84 -31.64 -10.48 -10.25
CA MET A 84 -32.79 -10.71 -11.12
C MET A 84 -33.15 -9.52 -12.02
N LYS A 85 -32.69 -8.30 -11.69
CA LYS A 85 -32.97 -7.07 -12.45
C LYS A 85 -31.84 -6.69 -13.41
N ARG A 86 -30.62 -7.17 -13.19
CA ARG A 86 -29.43 -6.77 -13.95
C ARG A 86 -28.37 -7.84 -13.86
N GLU A 87 -27.89 -8.25 -15.03
CA GLU A 87 -26.75 -9.15 -15.20
C GLU A 87 -25.62 -8.37 -15.88
N TYR A 88 -24.39 -8.58 -15.42
CA TYR A 88 -23.17 -8.02 -15.97
C TYR A 88 -22.48 -9.07 -16.82
N ILE A 89 -22.38 -8.81 -18.12
CA ILE A 89 -21.83 -9.74 -19.12
C ILE A 89 -20.44 -9.26 -19.56
N PRO A 90 -19.43 -10.14 -19.65
CA PRO A 90 -19.48 -11.57 -19.32
C PRO A 90 -19.63 -11.82 -17.81
N HIS A 91 -20.20 -12.96 -17.44
CA HIS A 91 -20.42 -13.30 -16.03
C HIS A 91 -19.11 -13.20 -15.23
N GLY A 92 -19.19 -12.58 -14.05
CA GLY A 92 -18.01 -12.32 -13.20
C GLY A 92 -17.19 -11.07 -13.58
N VAL A 93 -17.54 -10.36 -14.66
CA VAL A 93 -16.78 -9.16 -15.10
C VAL A 93 -16.68 -8.09 -14.01
N ALA A 94 -17.75 -7.86 -13.25
CA ALA A 94 -17.73 -6.86 -12.18
C ALA A 94 -16.72 -7.24 -11.07
N ALA A 95 -16.66 -8.52 -10.69
CA ALA A 95 -15.70 -9.03 -9.72
C ALA A 95 -14.26 -8.96 -10.24
N SER A 96 -14.03 -9.32 -11.51
CA SER A 96 -12.72 -9.21 -12.15
C SER A 96 -12.25 -7.76 -12.20
N LEU A 97 -13.12 -6.81 -12.59
CA LEU A 97 -12.77 -5.39 -12.64
C LEU A 97 -12.60 -4.79 -11.24
N SER A 98 -13.37 -5.23 -10.23
CA SER A 98 -13.20 -4.75 -8.85
C SER A 98 -11.89 -5.19 -8.21
N SER A 99 -11.25 -6.25 -8.71
CA SER A 99 -9.95 -6.71 -8.21
C SER A 99 -8.81 -5.71 -8.45
N LEU A 100 -8.96 -4.84 -9.46
CA LEU A 100 -7.92 -3.91 -9.93
C LEU A 100 -6.61 -4.59 -10.36
N GLU A 101 -6.57 -5.92 -10.53
CA GLU A 101 -5.36 -6.65 -10.96
C GLU A 101 -4.84 -6.17 -12.32
N PHE A 102 -5.74 -5.68 -13.17
CA PHE A 102 -5.36 -5.08 -14.45
C PHE A 102 -4.43 -3.87 -14.29
N ILE A 103 -4.49 -3.13 -13.17
CA ILE A 103 -3.57 -2.02 -12.89
C ILE A 103 -2.18 -2.59 -12.56
N LYS A 104 -2.12 -3.61 -11.70
CA LYS A 104 -0.85 -4.27 -11.33
C LYS A 104 -0.16 -4.87 -12.55
N ASN A 105 -0.95 -5.43 -13.47
CA ASN A 105 -0.46 -6.04 -14.70
C ASN A 105 -0.20 -5.03 -15.83
N GLY A 106 -0.41 -3.73 -15.61
CA GLY A 106 -0.21 -2.67 -16.62
C GLY A 106 -1.18 -2.71 -17.80
N LEU A 107 -2.37 -3.31 -17.62
CA LEU A 107 -3.41 -3.49 -18.64
C LEU A 107 -4.43 -2.33 -18.66
N ASN A 108 -4.11 -1.19 -18.05
CA ASN A 108 -4.96 0.00 -18.05
C ASN A 108 -4.83 0.80 -19.35
N VAL A 109 -5.90 0.87 -20.14
CA VAL A 109 -5.98 1.68 -21.37
C VAL A 109 -6.67 3.01 -21.08
N CYS A 110 -6.01 4.12 -21.38
CA CYS A 110 -6.61 5.45 -21.33
C CYS A 110 -7.15 5.82 -22.71
N ILE A 111 -8.46 6.01 -22.83
CA ILE A 111 -9.10 6.49 -24.05
C ILE A 111 -9.41 7.97 -23.87
N LEU A 112 -8.83 8.81 -24.73
CA LEU A 112 -9.03 10.26 -24.74
C LEU A 112 -9.60 10.65 -26.10
N GLY A 113 -10.68 11.41 -26.09
CA GLY A 113 -11.31 11.89 -27.32
C GLY A 113 -12.45 12.86 -27.01
N PRO A 114 -12.84 13.70 -27.99
CA PRO A 114 -14.04 14.51 -27.85
C PRO A 114 -15.27 13.60 -27.72
N SER A 115 -16.27 14.08 -26.98
CA SER A 115 -17.55 13.37 -26.84
C SER A 115 -18.10 13.01 -28.22
N SER A 116 -18.58 11.77 -28.36
CA SER A 116 -19.14 11.22 -29.61
C SER A 116 -18.16 10.99 -30.76
N ALA A 117 -16.85 10.89 -30.50
CA ALA A 117 -15.85 10.54 -31.52
C ALA A 117 -15.91 9.08 -31.99
N GLY A 118 -16.44 8.18 -31.15
CA GLY A 118 -16.44 6.73 -31.41
C GLY A 118 -15.09 6.11 -31.12
#